data_AF-A0A2D7CLI2-F1
#
_entry.id   AF-A0A2D7CLI2-F1
#
_cell.length_a   1.000
_cell.length_b   1.000
_cell.length_c   1.000
_cell.angle_alpha   90.00
_cell.angle_beta   90.00
_cell.angle_gamma   90.00
#
_symmetry.space_group_name_H-M   'P 1'
#
loop_
_entity.id
_entity.type
_entity.pdbx_description
1 polymer ?
#
loop_
_entity_poly.entity_id
_entity_poly.type
_entity_poly.pdbx_seq_one_letter_code
_entity_poly.pdbx_strand_id
1 'polypeptide(L)'
;MSEKLLEFINDRLEKTEQALFQFKLDIEKDSSSKLPSDLLSMVDEICGQLPRLPTNTARKIAVRLQPMLQTLDQIIKKLEARNSDPIKSDKQFVNKAVKRYRQVPSTRKLL
;
A
#
# COMPACT_ATOMS: atom_id res chain seq x y z
N MET A 1 -17.54 8.99 -13.83
CA MET A 1 -16.67 8.91 -12.62
C MET A 1 -17.08 10.07 -11.73
N SER A 2 -17.51 9.82 -10.50
CA SER A 2 -17.87 10.94 -9.61
C SER A 2 -16.58 11.62 -9.13
N GLU A 3 -16.45 12.92 -9.33
CA GLU A 3 -15.30 13.73 -8.86
C GLU A 3 -14.97 13.45 -7.39
N LYS A 4 -16.01 13.24 -6.57
CA LYS A 4 -15.90 12.88 -5.15
C LYS A 4 -15.08 11.62 -4.88
N LEU A 5 -15.16 10.61 -5.75
CA LEU A 5 -14.38 9.37 -5.58
C LEU A 5 -12.89 9.61 -5.89
N LEU A 6 -12.60 10.46 -6.88
CA LEU A 6 -11.22 10.80 -7.23
C LEU A 6 -10.58 11.66 -6.14
N GLU A 7 -11.30 12.66 -5.64
CA GLU A 7 -10.85 13.48 -4.50
C GLU A 7 -10.60 12.63 -3.27
N PHE A 8 -11.52 11.72 -2.94
CA PHE A 8 -11.36 10.79 -1.82
C PHE A 8 -10.10 9.93 -1.95
N ILE A 9 -9.83 9.37 -3.13
CA ILE A 9 -8.65 8.52 -3.35
C ILE A 9 -7.37 9.34 -3.31
N ASN A 10 -7.37 10.57 -3.81
CA ASN A 10 -6.22 11.46 -3.75
C ASN A 10 -5.90 11.89 -2.31
N ASP A 11 -6.92 12.27 -1.52
CA ASP A 11 -6.76 12.59 -0.10
C ASP A 11 -6.23 11.39 0.70
N ARG A 12 -6.78 10.20 0.47
CA ARG A 12 -6.28 8.97 1.10
C ARG A 12 -4.86 8.65 0.70
N LEU A 13 -4.50 8.82 -0.57
CA LEU A 13 -3.13 8.65 -1.08
C LEU A 13 -2.16 9.56 -0.35
N GLU A 14 -2.46 10.86 -0.25
CA GLU A 14 -1.58 11.84 0.37
C GLU A 14 -1.37 11.57 1.87
N LYS A 15 -2.46 11.27 2.59
CA LYS A 15 -2.38 10.87 4.01
C LYS A 15 -1.55 9.61 4.20
N THR A 16 -1.70 8.65 3.29
CA THR A 16 -0.92 7.40 3.31
C THR A 16 0.56 7.68 3.06
N GLU A 17 0.91 8.52 2.08
CA GLU A 17 2.31 8.91 1.81
C GLU A 17 2.96 9.55 3.04
N GLN A 18 2.28 10.52 3.66
CA GLN A 18 2.77 11.22 4.84
C GLN A 18 2.98 10.26 6.02
N ALA A 19 1.98 9.42 6.31
CA ALA A 19 2.06 8.46 7.41
C ALA A 19 3.20 7.44 7.20
N LEU A 20 3.41 7.00 5.96
CA LEU A 20 4.43 6.03 5.60
C LEU A 20 5.84 6.65 5.65
N PHE A 21 5.98 7.91 5.25
CA PHE A 21 7.21 8.67 5.40
C PHE A 21 7.56 8.89 6.88
N GLN A 22 6.59 9.31 7.68
CA GLN A 22 6.78 9.50 9.12
C GLN A 22 7.15 8.18 9.81
N PHE A 23 6.44 7.09 9.50
CA PHE A 23 6.74 5.78 10.07
C PHE A 23 8.14 5.28 9.68
N LYS A 24 8.60 5.55 8.46
CA LYS A 24 9.97 5.22 8.03
C LYS A 24 11.01 5.96 8.87
N LEU A 25 10.78 7.22 9.23
CA LEU A 25 11.66 7.97 10.12
C LEU A 25 11.60 7.44 11.56
N ASP A 26 10.39 7.10 12.02
CA ASP A 26 10.18 6.60 13.37
C ASP A 26 10.82 5.23 13.57
N ILE A 27 10.76 4.30 12.61
CA ILE A 27 11.42 2.98 12.72
C ILE A 27 12.95 3.06 12.65
N GLU A 28 13.49 4.14 12.05
CA GLU A 28 14.94 4.43 12.07
C GLU A 28 15.39 4.95 13.43
N LYS A 29 14.53 5.66 14.17
CA LYS A 29 14.78 6.17 15.51
C LYS A 29 14.46 5.17 16.62
N ASP A 30 13.32 4.49 16.51
CA ASP A 30 12.82 3.48 17.43
C ASP A 30 12.51 2.17 16.68
N SER A 31 13.44 1.23 16.85
CA SER A 31 13.45 -0.07 16.21
C SER A 31 12.34 -1.02 16.66
N SER A 32 11.63 -0.69 17.75
CA SER A 32 10.57 -1.52 18.33
C SER A 32 9.17 -1.20 17.78
N SER A 33 9.07 -0.15 16.95
CA SER A 33 7.82 0.31 16.35
C SER A 33 7.19 -0.77 15.48
N LYS A 34 5.96 -1.17 15.80
CA LYS A 34 5.17 -2.09 14.98
C LYS A 34 4.52 -1.33 13.82
N LEU A 35 4.31 -2.03 12.70
CA LEU A 35 3.62 -1.45 11.58
C LEU A 35 2.17 -1.08 11.99
N PRO A 36 1.74 0.19 11.84
CA PRO A 36 0.40 0.59 12.23
C PRO A 36 -0.64 -0.09 11.34
N SER A 37 -1.59 -0.79 11.95
CA SER A 37 -2.70 -1.47 11.26
C SER A 37 -3.53 -0.51 10.41
N ASP A 38 -3.62 0.75 10.83
CA ASP A 38 -4.31 1.81 10.10
C ASP A 38 -3.65 2.12 8.76
N LEU A 39 -2.31 2.07 8.69
CA LEU A 39 -1.55 2.32 7.47
C LEU A 39 -1.77 1.20 6.44
N LEU A 40 -1.77 -0.06 6.90
CA LEU A 40 -2.13 -1.19 6.05
C LEU A 40 -3.57 -1.10 5.55
N SER A 41 -4.49 -0.66 6.42
CA SER A 41 -5.90 -0.52 6.06
C SER A 41 -6.12 0.58 5.02
N MET A 42 -5.43 1.72 5.15
CA MET A 42 -5.48 2.80 4.17
C MET A 42 -4.95 2.36 2.80
N VAL A 43 -3.85 1.61 2.76
CA VAL A 43 -3.32 1.07 1.49
C VAL A 43 -4.27 0.03 0.88
N ASP A 44 -4.87 -0.86 1.69
CA ASP A 44 -5.86 -1.84 1.19
C ASP A 44 -7.12 -1.15 0.66
N GLU A 45 -7.59 -0.08 1.32
CA GLU A 45 -8.71 0.74 0.84
C GLU A 45 -8.42 1.33 -0.55
N ILE A 46 -7.26 1.97 -0.73
CA ILE A 46 -6.86 2.56 -2.02
C ILE A 46 -6.76 1.47 -3.10
N CYS A 47 -6.13 0.34 -2.77
CA CYS A 47 -6.03 -0.81 -3.68
C CYS A 47 -7.42 -1.35 -4.07
N GLY A 48 -8.35 -1.41 -3.12
CA GLY A 48 -9.72 -1.89 -3.33
C GLY A 48 -10.56 -0.99 -4.22
N GLN A 49 -10.24 0.32 -4.29
CA GLN A 49 -10.93 1.25 -5.19
C GLN A 49 -10.33 1.28 -6.60
N LEU A 50 -9.08 0.85 -6.81
CA LEU A 50 -8.43 0.86 -8.14
C LEU A 50 -9.27 0.20 -9.26
N PRO A 51 -9.90 -0.98 -9.07
CA PRO A 51 -10.73 -1.62 -10.11
C PRO A 51 -12.00 -0.83 -10.47
N ARG A 52 -12.42 0.12 -9.61
CA ARG A 52 -13.60 0.96 -9.82
C ARG A 52 -13.27 2.24 -10.59
N LEU A 53 -12.00 2.50 -10.86
CA LEU A 53 -11.55 3.68 -11.57
C LEU A 53 -11.39 3.41 -13.08
N PRO A 54 -11.57 4.43 -13.92
CA PRO A 54 -11.19 4.35 -15.32
C PRO A 54 -9.72 3.97 -15.46
N THR A 55 -9.40 3.16 -16.46
CA THR A 55 -8.07 2.56 -16.68
C THR A 55 -6.92 3.58 -16.62
N ASN A 56 -7.09 4.76 -17.20
CA ASN A 56 -6.07 5.81 -17.19
C ASN A 56 -5.83 6.38 -15.78
N THR A 57 -6.90 6.57 -15.00
CA THR A 57 -6.83 7.09 -13.64
C THR A 57 -6.29 6.04 -12.67
N ALA A 58 -6.75 4.79 -12.82
CA ALA A 58 -6.22 3.65 -12.09
C ALA A 58 -4.71 3.50 -12.30
N ARG A 59 -4.24 3.65 -13.55
CA ARG A 59 -2.81 3.58 -13.87
C ARG A 59 -2.00 4.69 -13.19
N LYS A 60 -2.48 5.93 -13.20
CA LYS A 60 -1.80 7.06 -12.51
C LYS A 60 -1.69 6.82 -11.00
N ILE A 61 -2.78 6.37 -10.39
CA ILE A 61 -2.81 6.06 -8.95
C ILE A 61 -1.91 4.86 -8.63
N ALA A 62 -1.90 3.82 -9.47
CA ALA A 62 -1.03 2.65 -9.29
C ALA A 62 0.46 3.00 -9.35
N VAL A 63 0.87 3.91 -10.25
CA VAL A 63 2.26 4.42 -10.31
C VAL A 63 2.64 5.14 -9.01
N ARG A 64 1.72 5.93 -8.45
CA ARG A 64 1.95 6.64 -7.18
C ARG A 64 1.96 5.69 -5.99
N LEU A 65 1.16 4.63 -6.02
CA LEU A 65 1.06 3.62 -4.96
C LEU A 65 2.27 2.66 -4.91
N GLN A 66 2.89 2.40 -6.06
CA GLN A 66 4.03 1.47 -6.17
C GLN A 66 5.17 1.76 -5.18
N PRO A 67 5.71 3.00 -5.06
CA PRO A 67 6.77 3.28 -4.08
C PRO A 67 6.32 3.11 -2.62
N MET A 68 5.04 3.34 -2.31
CA MET A 68 4.49 3.13 -0.97
C MET A 68 4.49 1.65 -0.60
N LEU A 69 4.02 0.80 -1.52
CA LEU A 69 4.03 -0.66 -1.35
C LEU A 69 5.45 -1.20 -1.19
N GLN A 70 6.40 -0.69 -1.98
CA GLN A 70 7.81 -1.07 -1.84
C GLN A 70 8.38 -0.67 -0.48
N THR A 71 8.03 0.51 0.02
CA THR A 71 8.51 0.98 1.32
C THR A 71 7.90 0.16 2.45
N LEU A 72 6.63 -0.22 2.38
CA LEU A 72 6.00 -1.15 3.34
C LEU A 72 6.65 -2.53 3.34
N ASP A 73 6.97 -3.08 2.17
CA ASP A 73 7.67 -4.36 2.06
C ASP A 73 9.06 -4.30 2.72
N GLN A 74 9.80 -3.21 2.51
CA GLN A 74 11.09 -2.98 3.18
C GLN A 74 10.95 -2.86 4.70
N ILE A 75 9.93 -2.15 5.17
CA ILE A 75 9.64 -2.01 6.60
C ILE A 75 9.34 -3.38 7.21
N ILE A 76 8.47 -4.18 6.59
CA ILE A 76 8.12 -5.51 7.08
C ILE A 76 9.34 -6.42 7.10
N LYS A 77 10.19 -6.38 6.07
CA LYS A 77 11.47 -7.12 6.07
C LYS A 77 12.39 -6.69 7.22
N LYS A 78 12.50 -5.39 7.49
CA LYS A 78 13.26 -4.87 8.63
C LYS A 78 12.67 -5.34 9.97
N LEU A 79 11.35 -5.41 10.08
CA LEU A 79 10.66 -5.89 11.28
C LEU A 79 10.77 -7.42 11.46
N GLU A 80 10.63 -8.19 10.38
CA GLU A 80 10.79 -9.66 10.37
C GLU A 80 12.22 -10.06 10.72
N ALA A 81 13.23 -9.32 10.22
CA ALA A 81 14.63 -9.58 10.56
C ALA A 81 14.95 -9.30 12.04
N ARG A 82 14.12 -8.51 12.74
CA ARG A 82 14.35 -8.08 14.13
C ARG A 82 13.47 -8.83 15.14
N ASN A 83 12.29 -9.28 14.74
CA ASN A 83 11.42 -10.13 15.54
C ASN A 83 11.61 -11.59 15.14
N SER A 84 12.32 -12.37 15.97
CA SER A 84 12.38 -13.83 15.89
C SER A 84 11.03 -14.52 16.14
N ASP A 85 9.96 -13.75 16.38
CA ASP A 85 8.58 -14.21 16.51
C ASP A 85 7.82 -14.00 15.19
N PRO A 86 6.98 -14.95 14.75
CA PRO A 86 6.45 -14.95 13.41
C PRO A 86 5.45 -13.81 13.25
N ILE A 87 5.84 -12.78 12.50
CA ILE A 87 4.97 -11.76 11.90
C ILE A 87 4.11 -12.43 10.79
N LYS A 88 3.36 -13.47 11.15
CA LYS A 88 2.49 -14.24 10.25
C LYS A 88 1.29 -13.40 9.80
N SER A 89 0.82 -12.51 10.67
CA SER A 89 -0.31 -11.60 10.39
C SER A 89 0.03 -10.63 9.26
N ASP A 90 1.08 -9.82 9.41
CA ASP A 90 1.37 -8.73 8.46
C ASP A 90 1.78 -9.27 7.08
N LYS A 91 2.50 -10.39 7.04
CA LYS A 91 2.85 -11.10 5.80
C LYS A 91 1.60 -11.60 5.06
N GLN A 92 0.55 -11.99 5.79
CA GLN A 92 -0.71 -12.43 5.19
C GLN A 92 -1.48 -11.25 4.57
N PHE A 93 -1.47 -10.08 5.23
CA PHE A 93 -2.04 -8.85 4.69
C PHE A 93 -1.31 -8.39 3.42
N VAL A 94 0.02 -8.40 3.41
CA VAL A 94 0.80 -8.02 2.23
C VAL A 94 0.59 -9.00 1.07
N ASN A 95 0.61 -10.30 1.32
CA ASN A 95 0.36 -11.28 0.27
C ASN A 95 -1.05 -11.14 -0.33
N LYS A 96 -2.04 -10.80 0.49
CA LYS A 96 -3.41 -10.51 0.03
C LYS A 96 -3.44 -9.25 -0.84
N ALA A 97 -2.76 -8.17 -0.43
CA ALA A 97 -2.65 -6.94 -1.20
C ALA A 97 -1.94 -7.17 -2.55
N VAL A 98 -0.81 -7.88 -2.56
CA VAL A 98 -0.06 -8.25 -3.78
C VAL A 98 -0.91 -9.09 -4.72
N LYS A 99 -1.66 -10.06 -4.20
CA LYS A 99 -2.56 -10.88 -5.01
C LYS A 99 -3.66 -10.04 -5.66
N ARG A 100 -4.27 -9.11 -4.91
CA ARG A 100 -5.28 -8.17 -5.43
C ARG A 100 -4.69 -7.26 -6.50
N TYR A 101 -3.49 -6.73 -6.29
CA TYR A 101 -2.78 -5.91 -7.28
C TYR A 101 -2.52 -6.67 -8.58
N ARG A 102 -2.08 -7.93 -8.51
CA ARG A 102 -1.87 -8.79 -9.70
C ARG A 102 -3.16 -9.18 -10.41
N GLN A 103 -4.28 -9.19 -9.71
CA GLN A 103 -5.60 -9.44 -10.28
C GLN A 103 -6.17 -8.22 -11.01
N VAL A 104 -5.59 -7.03 -10.81
CA VAL A 104 -5.87 -5.90 -11.69
C VAL A 104 -5.30 -6.25 -13.07
N PRO A 105 -6.14 -6.39 -14.11
CA PRO A 105 -5.73 -6.90 -15.40
C PRO A 105 -4.70 -5.96 -16.01
N SER A 106 -3.42 -6.35 -15.95
CA SER A 106 -2.31 -5.66 -16.59
C SER A 106 -2.13 -6.08 -18.06
N THR A 107 -3.06 -6.88 -18.59
CA THR A 107 -2.98 -7.46 -19.94
C THR A 107 -4.29 -7.28 -20.70
N ARG A 108 -4.49 -6.08 -21.28
CA ARG A 108 -4.78 -6.12 -22.72
C ARG A 108 -3.48 -6.51 -23.37
N LYS A 109 -3.39 -7.77 -23.79
CA LYS A 109 -2.48 -8.18 -24.85
C LYS A 109 -2.60 -7.14 -25.97
N LEU A 110 -1.47 -6.51 -26.29
CA LEU A 110 -1.21 -6.03 -27.63
C LEU A 110 -1.28 -7.29 -28.52
N LEU A 111 -2.42 -7.50 -29.15
CA LEU A 111 -2.59 -8.29 -30.36
C LEU A 111 -3.37 -7.39 -31.33
#